data_AF-A0A1I2ZWV8-F1
#
_entry.id   AF-A0A1I2ZWV8-F1
#
_cell.length_a   1.000
_cell.length_b   1.000
_cell.length_c   1.000
_cell.angle_alpha   90.00
_cell.angle_beta   90.00
_cell.angle_gamma   90.00
#
_symmetry.space_group_name_H-M   'P 1'
#
loop_
_entity.id
_entity.type
_entity.pdbx_description
1 polymer ?
#
loop_
_entity_poly.entity_id
_entity_poly.type
_entity_poly.pdbx_seq_one_letter_code
_entity_poly.pdbx_strand_id
1 'polypeptide(L)'
;MNFIKQIETSLKAINQARFQDLMNHLLHVQGNTFIGAPGSVVAKEKTSKGAPDSFFIDGDKYVFVECTTQEKLGKAKNFREKLFKDIEHCFNEEKTGIKKELVGRVILACTDKITPKDFDELKGRVLQHNANAALEVYDIQNLPMYIYDFPGLSEQYVGVEIVKGEIYNLPDFLNKTTKGLQPSLTNHFIGREKEITEALEHLNYVDILLLSGAAGVGKSKLAVKL
;
A
#
# COMPACT_ATOMS: atom_id res chain seq x y z
N MET A 1 -2.86 24.38 2.97
CA MET A 1 -3.02 23.57 1.74
C MET A 1 -3.75 22.30 2.14
N ASN A 2 -4.84 21.92 1.47
CA ASN A 2 -5.58 20.71 1.85
C ASN A 2 -5.11 19.54 0.99
N PHE A 3 -4.04 18.86 1.44
CA PHE A 3 -3.42 17.75 0.71
C PHE A 3 -4.39 16.60 0.46
N ILE A 4 -5.24 16.26 1.43
CA ILE A 4 -6.29 15.25 1.29
C ILE A 4 -7.19 15.53 0.07
N LYS A 5 -7.61 16.79 -0.11
CA LYS A 5 -8.44 17.17 -1.27
C LYS A 5 -7.68 17.15 -2.60
N GLN A 6 -6.38 17.39 -2.58
CA GLN A 6 -5.54 17.27 -3.77
C GLN A 6 -5.37 15.81 -4.17
N ILE A 7 -5.08 14.93 -3.20
CA ILE A 7 -5.00 13.48 -3.41
C ILE A 7 -6.34 12.94 -3.95
N GLU A 8 -7.47 13.34 -3.34
CA GLU A 8 -8.81 12.98 -3.82
C GLU A 8 -9.01 13.39 -5.30
N THR A 9 -8.55 14.58 -5.68
CA THR A 9 -8.69 15.08 -7.05
C THR A 9 -7.82 14.29 -8.02
N SER A 10 -6.56 14.01 -7.67
CA SER A 10 -5.65 13.20 -8.49
C SER A 10 -6.14 11.76 -8.66
N LEU A 11 -6.70 11.15 -7.60
CA LEU A 11 -7.28 9.81 -7.64
C LEU A 11 -8.50 9.71 -8.56
N LYS A 12 -9.27 10.78 -8.78
CA LYS A 12 -10.39 10.73 -9.75
C LYS A 12 -9.91 10.56 -11.19
N ALA A 13 -8.71 11.05 -11.50
CA ALA A 13 -8.12 11.01 -12.84
C ALA A 13 -7.10 9.87 -13.02
N ILE A 14 -6.87 9.05 -11.99
CA ILE A 14 -5.88 7.96 -12.06
C ILE A 14 -6.36 6.84 -12.99
N ASN A 15 -5.45 6.33 -13.82
CA ASN A 15 -5.75 5.17 -14.65
C ASN A 15 -5.75 3.87 -13.81
N GLN A 16 -6.45 2.85 -14.32
CA GLN A 16 -6.63 1.58 -13.60
C GLN A 16 -5.31 0.89 -13.21
N ALA A 17 -4.32 0.82 -14.11
CA ALA A 17 -3.08 0.09 -13.84
C ALA A 17 -2.27 0.78 -12.73
N ARG A 18 -2.14 2.09 -12.82
CA ARG A 18 -1.47 2.92 -11.82
C ARG A 18 -2.17 2.88 -10.46
N PHE A 19 -3.51 2.80 -10.46
CA PHE A 19 -4.30 2.64 -9.23
C PHE A 19 -4.03 1.29 -8.56
N GLN A 20 -3.96 0.21 -9.34
CA GLN A 20 -3.62 -1.11 -8.83
C GLN A 20 -2.20 -1.14 -8.25
N ASP A 21 -1.22 -0.52 -8.91
CA ASP A 21 0.14 -0.42 -8.39
C ASP A 21 0.22 0.38 -7.07
N LEU A 22 -0.54 1.49 -6.98
CA LEU A 22 -0.67 2.26 -5.75
C LEU A 22 -1.25 1.41 -4.62
N MET A 23 -2.36 0.70 -4.86
CA MET A 23 -2.97 -0.15 -3.84
C MET A 23 -2.05 -1.29 -3.41
N ASN A 24 -1.34 -1.90 -4.37
CA ASN A 24 -0.39 -2.96 -4.05
C ASN A 24 0.72 -2.47 -3.13
N HIS A 25 1.29 -1.30 -3.44
CA HIS A 25 2.35 -0.69 -2.65
C HIS A 25 1.85 -0.25 -1.28
N LEU A 26 0.66 0.38 -1.22
CA LEU A 26 0.03 0.79 0.04
C LEU A 26 -0.19 -0.42 0.98
N LEU A 27 -0.79 -1.49 0.47
CA LEU A 27 -1.07 -2.68 1.28
C LEU A 27 0.22 -3.38 1.73
N HIS A 28 1.27 -3.35 0.90
CA HIS A 28 2.58 -3.87 1.27
C HIS A 28 3.20 -3.09 2.43
N VAL A 29 3.21 -1.74 2.37
CA VAL A 29 3.77 -0.91 3.46
C VAL A 29 2.91 -0.95 4.74
N GLN A 30 1.63 -1.34 4.63
CA GLN A 30 0.76 -1.62 5.76
C GLN A 30 0.97 -3.02 6.37
N GLY A 31 1.93 -3.80 5.88
CA GLY A 31 2.35 -5.08 6.47
C GLY A 31 1.75 -6.33 5.83
N ASN A 32 1.00 -6.21 4.73
CA ASN A 32 0.51 -7.40 4.01
C ASN A 32 1.64 -8.02 3.16
N THR A 33 1.75 -9.35 3.18
CA THR A 33 2.78 -10.05 2.39
C THR A 33 2.31 -10.19 0.94
N PHE A 34 2.84 -9.35 0.04
CA PHE A 34 2.51 -9.40 -1.38
C PHE A 34 3.02 -10.69 -2.03
N ILE A 35 2.13 -11.42 -2.70
CA ILE A 35 2.50 -12.65 -3.42
C ILE A 35 2.45 -12.45 -4.93
N GLY A 36 1.42 -11.78 -5.43
CA GLY A 36 1.33 -11.55 -6.87
C GLY A 36 0.14 -10.70 -7.32
N ALA A 37 0.22 -10.24 -8.56
CA ALA A 37 -0.83 -9.47 -9.22
C ALA A 37 -1.22 -10.12 -10.55
N PRO A 38 -2.05 -11.20 -10.54
CA PRO A 38 -2.48 -11.89 -11.75
C PRO A 38 -3.17 -10.96 -12.76
N GLY A 39 -3.90 -9.95 -12.28
CA GLY A 39 -4.55 -8.92 -13.10
C GLY A 39 -3.61 -7.85 -13.64
N SER A 40 -2.29 -7.96 -13.47
CA SER A 40 -1.29 -7.02 -14.00
C SER A 40 -0.44 -7.66 -15.11
N VAL A 41 0.14 -6.83 -15.99
CA VAL A 41 1.17 -7.26 -16.93
C VAL A 41 2.53 -6.89 -16.36
N VAL A 42 3.40 -7.88 -16.15
CA VAL A 42 4.75 -7.67 -15.61
C VAL A 42 5.51 -6.60 -16.39
N ALA A 43 6.09 -5.64 -15.67
CA ALA A 43 6.92 -4.55 -16.19
C ALA A 43 6.21 -3.58 -17.16
N LYS A 44 4.87 -3.52 -17.17
CA LYS A 44 4.10 -2.54 -17.94
C LYS A 44 2.95 -2.00 -17.09
N GLU A 45 2.66 -0.70 -17.18
CA GLU A 45 1.41 -0.12 -16.63
C GLU A 45 0.20 -0.56 -17.49
N LYS A 46 -0.15 -1.85 -17.44
CA LYS A 46 -1.28 -2.46 -18.15
C LYS A 46 -1.92 -3.55 -17.29
N THR A 47 -3.24 -3.61 -17.31
CA THR A 47 -4.00 -4.70 -16.70
C THR A 47 -4.12 -5.90 -17.62
N SER A 48 -4.27 -7.08 -17.02
CA SER A 48 -4.48 -8.38 -17.67
C SER A 48 -5.88 -8.90 -17.29
N LYS A 49 -6.28 -10.08 -17.81
CA LYS A 49 -7.57 -10.72 -17.47
C LYS A 49 -7.52 -11.56 -16.18
N GLY A 50 -6.41 -11.57 -15.44
CA GLY A 50 -6.29 -12.34 -14.20
C GLY A 50 -7.23 -11.83 -13.11
N ALA A 51 -7.71 -12.75 -12.28
CA ALA A 51 -8.52 -12.48 -11.10
C ALA A 51 -7.92 -13.28 -9.91
N PRO A 52 -7.75 -12.67 -8.73
CA PRO A 52 -7.98 -11.25 -8.43
C PRO A 52 -6.99 -10.31 -9.15
N ASP A 53 -7.24 -9.00 -9.12
CA ASP A 53 -6.28 -8.00 -9.59
C ASP A 53 -4.92 -8.23 -8.88
N SER A 54 -4.94 -8.41 -7.56
CA SER A 54 -3.80 -8.86 -6.77
C SER A 54 -4.18 -9.66 -5.53
N PHE A 55 -3.19 -10.35 -4.96
CA PHE A 55 -3.37 -11.10 -3.73
C PHE A 55 -2.15 -11.06 -2.81
N PHE A 56 -2.47 -11.17 -1.52
CA PHE A 56 -1.53 -11.16 -0.41
C PHE A 56 -1.83 -12.34 0.51
N ILE A 57 -0.90 -12.58 1.43
CA ILE A 57 -1.09 -13.51 2.54
C ILE A 57 -1.05 -12.74 3.86
N ASP A 58 -2.00 -13.08 4.73
CA ASP A 58 -2.12 -12.62 6.10
C ASP A 58 -2.27 -13.85 7.00
N GLY A 59 -1.18 -14.25 7.67
CA GLY A 59 -1.08 -15.54 8.34
C GLY A 59 -1.18 -16.72 7.37
N ASP A 60 -2.23 -17.53 7.51
CA ASP A 60 -2.54 -18.68 6.66
C ASP A 60 -3.68 -18.40 5.66
N LYS A 61 -4.18 -17.17 5.62
CA LYS A 61 -5.32 -16.77 4.80
C LYS A 61 -4.93 -15.90 3.61
N TYR A 62 -5.68 -16.06 2.53
CA TYR A 62 -5.58 -15.21 1.35
C TYR A 62 -6.33 -13.90 1.56
N VAL A 63 -5.70 -12.82 1.12
CA VAL A 63 -6.29 -11.49 0.99
C VAL A 63 -6.37 -11.17 -0.49
N PHE A 64 -7.60 -11.07 -1.02
CA PHE A 64 -7.83 -10.76 -2.42
C PHE A 64 -8.21 -9.30 -2.61
N VAL A 65 -7.63 -8.67 -3.62
CA VAL A 65 -7.78 -7.25 -3.89
C VAL A 65 -8.34 -7.06 -5.29
N GLU A 66 -9.37 -6.22 -5.41
CA GLU A 66 -9.96 -5.80 -6.67
C GLU A 66 -9.99 -4.27 -6.73
N CYS A 67 -9.53 -3.71 -7.84
CA CYS A 67 -9.45 -2.28 -8.07
C CYS A 67 -10.48 -1.86 -9.14
N THR A 68 -11.21 -0.77 -8.89
CA THR A 68 -12.19 -0.24 -9.84
C THR A 68 -12.11 1.29 -9.94
N THR A 69 -11.64 1.80 -11.08
CA THR A 69 -11.61 3.26 -11.38
C THR A 69 -12.78 3.70 -12.26
N GLN A 70 -13.25 4.95 -12.08
CA GLN A 70 -14.32 5.57 -12.90
C GLN A 70 -14.07 5.49 -14.41
N GLU A 71 -12.81 5.52 -14.87
CA GLU A 71 -12.45 5.29 -16.28
C GLU A 71 -12.98 3.95 -16.82
N LYS A 72 -12.82 2.87 -16.03
CA LYS A 72 -13.26 1.51 -16.37
C LYS A 72 -14.80 1.41 -16.41
N LEU A 73 -15.49 2.31 -15.71
CA LEU A 73 -16.94 2.35 -15.57
C LEU A 73 -17.67 3.10 -16.68
N GLY A 74 -16.98 3.87 -17.52
CA GLY A 74 -17.55 4.45 -18.74
C GLY A 74 -18.19 3.44 -19.70
N LYS A 75 -18.11 2.13 -19.39
CA LYS A 75 -18.73 1.00 -20.09
C LYS A 75 -19.69 0.14 -19.25
N ALA A 76 -19.76 0.34 -17.93
CA ALA A 76 -20.60 -0.46 -17.03
C ALA A 76 -21.83 0.34 -16.58
N LYS A 77 -23.03 -0.22 -16.76
CA LYS A 77 -24.30 0.47 -16.47
C LYS A 77 -24.53 0.77 -14.99
N ASN A 78 -23.71 0.26 -14.07
CA ASN A 78 -23.82 0.54 -12.63
C ASN A 78 -22.50 0.25 -11.90
N PHE A 79 -21.99 1.24 -11.16
CA PHE A 79 -20.77 1.11 -10.34
C PHE A 79 -20.84 -0.03 -9.34
N ARG A 80 -21.98 -0.11 -8.67
CA ARG A 80 -22.22 -1.08 -7.63
C ARG A 80 -22.26 -2.52 -8.15
N GLU A 81 -22.83 -2.75 -9.33
CA GLU A 81 -22.84 -4.07 -9.95
C GLU A 81 -21.43 -4.57 -10.26
N LYS A 82 -20.51 -3.65 -10.58
CA LYS A 82 -19.10 -4.00 -10.78
C LYS A 82 -18.47 -4.48 -9.48
N LEU A 83 -18.65 -3.77 -8.38
CA LEU A 83 -18.12 -4.18 -7.08
C LEU A 83 -18.67 -5.53 -6.60
N PHE A 84 -19.95 -5.81 -6.83
CA PHE A 84 -20.49 -7.14 -6.54
C PHE A 84 -19.85 -8.23 -7.40
N LYS A 85 -19.67 -7.98 -8.71
CA LYS A 85 -19.00 -8.93 -9.60
C LYS A 85 -17.55 -9.18 -9.19
N ASP A 86 -16.88 -8.16 -8.67
CA ASP A 86 -15.51 -8.27 -8.15
C ASP A 86 -15.47 -9.20 -6.93
N ILE A 87 -16.42 -9.07 -5.99
CA ILE A 87 -16.59 -10.04 -4.89
C ILE A 87 -16.84 -11.46 -5.43
N GLU A 88 -17.74 -11.63 -6.40
CA GLU A 88 -18.01 -12.95 -6.97
C GLU A 88 -16.76 -13.57 -7.62
N HIS A 89 -15.91 -12.74 -8.22
CA HIS A 89 -14.65 -13.19 -8.81
C HIS A 89 -13.66 -13.65 -7.74
N CYS A 90 -13.52 -12.92 -6.62
CA CYS A 90 -12.67 -13.30 -5.51
C CYS A 90 -13.03 -14.67 -4.92
N PHE A 91 -14.31 -15.03 -4.92
CA PHE A 91 -14.77 -16.33 -4.40
C PHE A 91 -15.01 -17.38 -5.50
N ASN A 92 -14.66 -17.11 -6.77
CA ASN A 92 -14.81 -18.10 -7.83
C ASN A 92 -13.59 -19.02 -7.88
N GLU A 93 -13.71 -20.23 -7.33
CA GLU A 93 -12.62 -21.22 -7.25
C GLU A 93 -12.09 -21.65 -8.62
N GLU A 94 -12.93 -21.66 -9.67
CA GLU A 94 -12.47 -21.98 -11.03
C GLU A 94 -11.54 -20.90 -11.60
N LYS A 95 -11.73 -19.64 -11.16
CA LYS A 95 -10.90 -18.52 -11.61
C LYS A 95 -9.66 -18.33 -10.74
N THR A 96 -9.82 -18.42 -9.43
CA THR A 96 -8.74 -18.14 -8.47
C THR A 96 -7.88 -19.37 -8.20
N GLY A 97 -8.41 -20.57 -8.39
CA GLY A 97 -7.79 -21.83 -7.96
C GLY A 97 -7.75 -22.02 -6.44
N ILE A 98 -8.39 -21.12 -5.67
CA ILE A 98 -8.36 -21.10 -4.21
C ILE A 98 -9.76 -21.35 -3.66
N LYS A 99 -9.84 -22.26 -2.68
CA LYS A 99 -11.08 -22.56 -1.96
C LYS A 99 -11.60 -21.37 -1.17
N LYS A 100 -12.92 -21.15 -1.18
CA LYS A 100 -13.54 -19.98 -0.54
C LYS A 100 -13.19 -19.84 0.96
N GLU A 101 -13.01 -20.95 1.67
CA GLU A 101 -12.72 -20.98 3.11
C GLU A 101 -11.30 -20.51 3.46
N LEU A 102 -10.41 -20.47 2.46
CA LEU A 102 -9.04 -19.97 2.61
C LEU A 102 -8.95 -18.47 2.38
N VAL A 103 -9.97 -17.84 1.79
CA VAL A 103 -10.05 -16.39 1.62
C VAL A 103 -10.48 -15.77 2.94
N GLY A 104 -9.55 -15.14 3.65
CA GLY A 104 -9.83 -14.49 4.95
C GLY A 104 -10.29 -13.05 4.82
N ARG A 105 -9.93 -12.36 3.72
CA ARG A 105 -10.28 -10.96 3.52
C ARG A 105 -10.41 -10.62 2.04
N VAL A 106 -11.39 -9.79 1.72
CA VAL A 106 -11.55 -9.17 0.40
C VAL A 106 -11.41 -7.66 0.56
N ILE A 107 -10.54 -7.07 -0.24
CA ILE A 107 -10.29 -5.64 -0.29
C ILE A 107 -10.84 -5.10 -1.61
N LEU A 108 -11.78 -4.17 -1.52
CA LEU A 108 -12.28 -3.43 -2.67
C LEU A 108 -11.72 -2.01 -2.64
N ALA A 109 -10.91 -1.67 -3.63
CA ALA A 109 -10.39 -0.32 -3.81
C ALA A 109 -11.08 0.36 -4.99
N CYS A 110 -11.59 1.57 -4.81
CA CYS A 110 -12.31 2.27 -5.86
C CYS A 110 -12.21 3.78 -5.82
N THR A 111 -12.35 4.42 -6.98
CA THR A 111 -12.26 5.90 -7.11
C THR A 111 -13.62 6.60 -7.07
N ASP A 112 -14.65 5.93 -6.54
CA ASP A 112 -15.96 6.52 -6.25
C ASP A 112 -16.27 6.41 -4.75
N LYS A 113 -17.37 7.01 -4.32
CA LYS A 113 -17.86 6.97 -2.94
C LYS A 113 -18.62 5.68 -2.67
N ILE A 114 -18.51 5.19 -1.44
CA ILE A 114 -19.31 4.07 -0.95
C ILE A 114 -20.29 4.56 0.09
N THR A 115 -21.59 4.36 -0.14
CA THR A 115 -22.60 4.72 0.85
C THR A 115 -22.67 3.65 1.95
N PRO A 116 -23.20 3.97 3.15
CA PRO A 116 -23.41 2.98 4.19
C PRO A 116 -24.24 1.77 3.73
N LYS A 117 -25.23 2.01 2.87
CA LYS A 117 -26.06 0.96 2.29
C LYS A 117 -25.23 0.03 1.38
N ASP A 118 -24.42 0.61 0.50
CA ASP A 118 -23.56 -0.18 -0.39
C ASP A 118 -22.57 -1.02 0.41
N PHE A 119 -21.94 -0.44 1.44
CA PHE A 119 -21.02 -1.17 2.32
C PHE A 119 -21.70 -2.35 3.02
N ASP A 120 -22.89 -2.16 3.59
CA ASP A 120 -23.64 -3.22 4.28
C ASP A 120 -23.99 -4.37 3.31
N GLU A 121 -24.43 -4.06 2.10
CA GLU A 121 -24.79 -5.07 1.10
C GLU A 121 -23.56 -5.80 0.53
N LEU A 122 -22.45 -5.10 0.29
CA LEU A 122 -21.18 -5.71 -0.12
C LEU A 122 -20.66 -6.64 0.99
N LYS A 123 -20.72 -6.20 2.25
CA LYS A 123 -20.32 -7.01 3.41
C LYS A 123 -21.19 -8.26 3.52
N GLY A 124 -22.50 -8.11 3.38
CA GLY A 124 -23.42 -9.24 3.34
C GLY A 124 -23.08 -10.24 2.24
N ARG A 125 -22.64 -9.76 1.07
CA ARG A 125 -22.23 -10.63 -0.04
C ARG A 125 -20.95 -11.43 0.24
N VAL A 126 -19.95 -10.81 0.86
CA VAL A 126 -18.73 -11.52 1.31
C VAL A 126 -19.08 -12.62 2.30
N LEU A 127 -19.91 -12.31 3.30
CA LEU A 127 -20.32 -13.27 4.34
C LEU A 127 -21.17 -14.43 3.80
N GLN A 128 -21.89 -14.24 2.69
CA GLN A 128 -22.61 -15.32 1.99
C GLN A 128 -21.66 -16.36 1.36
N HIS A 129 -20.46 -15.95 0.94
CA HIS A 129 -19.46 -16.87 0.38
C HIS A 129 -18.58 -17.49 1.46
N ASN A 130 -18.19 -16.71 2.47
CA ASN A 130 -17.44 -17.19 3.62
C ASN A 130 -17.78 -16.35 4.86
N ALA A 131 -18.44 -16.97 5.84
CA ALA A 131 -18.87 -16.30 7.08
C ALA A 131 -17.71 -15.79 7.96
N ASN A 132 -16.49 -16.31 7.74
CA ASN A 132 -15.28 -15.90 8.46
C ASN A 132 -14.44 -14.88 7.67
N ALA A 133 -14.86 -14.51 6.45
CA ALA A 133 -14.14 -13.53 5.65
C ALA A 133 -14.53 -12.10 6.03
N ALA A 134 -13.55 -11.20 6.03
CA ALA A 134 -13.75 -9.77 6.23
C ALA A 134 -13.85 -9.02 4.89
N LEU A 135 -14.64 -7.94 4.87
CA LEU A 135 -14.62 -6.94 3.80
C LEU A 135 -13.89 -5.69 4.29
N GLU A 136 -12.95 -5.21 3.49
CA GLU A 136 -12.30 -3.92 3.65
C GLU A 136 -12.48 -3.09 2.38
N VAL A 137 -12.71 -1.78 2.53
CA VAL A 137 -13.05 -0.90 1.41
C VAL A 137 -12.21 0.36 1.47
N TYR A 138 -11.51 0.64 0.36
CA TYR A 138 -10.83 1.90 0.11
C TYR A 138 -11.61 2.66 -0.96
N ASP A 139 -12.30 3.71 -0.56
CA ASP A 139 -13.07 4.57 -1.45
C ASP A 139 -12.37 5.91 -1.65
N ILE A 140 -12.95 6.75 -2.50
CA ILE A 140 -12.37 8.06 -2.82
C ILE A 140 -12.26 9.01 -1.60
N GLN A 141 -12.95 8.71 -0.50
CA GLN A 141 -13.00 9.58 0.70
C GLN A 141 -12.06 9.11 1.81
N ASN A 142 -11.85 7.80 1.99
CA ASN A 142 -10.95 7.28 3.01
C ASN A 142 -9.52 7.00 2.50
N LEU A 143 -9.36 6.59 1.24
CA LEU A 143 -8.06 6.27 0.65
C LEU A 143 -7.05 7.44 0.72
N PRO A 144 -7.45 8.70 0.48
CA PRO A 144 -6.54 9.84 0.63
C PRO A 144 -5.88 9.95 2.00
N MET A 145 -6.54 9.51 3.08
CA MET A 145 -5.99 9.56 4.44
C MET A 145 -4.83 8.56 4.56
N TYR A 146 -5.02 7.33 4.08
CA TYR A 146 -3.97 6.32 4.08
C TYR A 146 -2.78 6.72 3.21
N ILE A 147 -3.02 7.32 2.03
CA ILE A 147 -1.94 7.82 1.16
C ILE A 147 -1.18 8.97 1.83
N TYR A 148 -1.90 9.84 2.56
CA TYR A 148 -1.29 10.96 3.26
C TYR A 148 -0.27 10.54 4.31
N ASP A 149 -0.54 9.43 5.01
CA ASP A 149 0.36 8.85 6.01
C ASP A 149 1.66 8.30 5.39
N PHE A 150 1.68 8.08 4.07
CA PHE A 150 2.86 7.66 3.31
C PHE A 150 3.22 8.67 2.21
N PRO A 151 3.90 9.78 2.53
CA PRO A 151 4.20 10.85 1.57
C PRO A 151 4.85 10.40 0.26
N GLY A 152 5.71 9.36 0.30
CA GLY A 152 6.32 8.80 -0.90
C GLY A 152 5.31 8.20 -1.88
N LEU A 153 4.22 7.59 -1.38
CA LEU A 153 3.13 7.11 -2.24
C LEU A 153 2.34 8.26 -2.86
N SER A 154 2.10 9.32 -2.08
CA SER A 154 1.41 10.52 -2.54
C SER A 154 2.15 11.16 -3.73
N GLU A 155 3.46 11.36 -3.60
CA GLU A 155 4.26 11.93 -4.67
C GLU A 155 4.36 10.97 -5.86
N GLN A 156 4.71 9.70 -5.63
CA GLN A 156 4.97 8.74 -6.68
C GLN A 156 3.75 8.45 -7.56
N TYR A 157 2.55 8.29 -6.96
CA TYR A 157 1.38 7.80 -7.68
C TYR A 157 0.37 8.90 -8.03
N VAL A 158 0.20 9.90 -7.16
CA VAL A 158 -0.82 10.96 -7.34
C VAL A 158 -0.23 12.35 -7.55
N GLY A 159 1.10 12.48 -7.55
CA GLY A 159 1.82 13.72 -7.87
C GLY A 159 1.63 14.84 -6.86
N VAL A 160 1.26 14.51 -5.62
CA VAL A 160 1.04 15.49 -4.55
C VAL A 160 2.19 15.41 -3.54
N GLU A 161 3.05 16.41 -3.54
CA GLU A 161 4.17 16.54 -2.59
C GLU A 161 3.65 17.05 -1.24
N ILE A 162 3.59 16.18 -0.22
CA ILE A 162 3.07 16.50 1.12
C ILE A 162 4.16 17.12 2.00
N VAL A 163 5.34 16.51 2.00
CA VAL A 163 6.49 16.94 2.80
C VAL A 163 7.47 17.62 1.86
N LYS A 164 7.85 18.87 2.18
CA LYS A 164 8.95 19.53 1.49
C LYS A 164 10.27 19.02 2.05
N GLY A 165 11.11 18.49 1.18
CA GLY A 165 12.35 17.83 1.55
C GLY A 165 12.26 16.33 1.32
N GLU A 166 13.41 15.67 1.40
CA GLU A 166 13.51 14.34 0.82
C GLU A 166 13.48 13.27 1.92
N ILE A 167 12.30 12.70 2.15
CA ILE A 167 12.12 11.47 2.93
C ILE A 167 12.42 10.31 2.00
N TYR A 168 13.30 9.41 2.44
CA TYR A 168 13.71 8.25 1.67
C TYR A 168 13.52 6.98 2.48
N ASN A 169 13.22 5.88 1.79
CA ASN A 169 13.55 4.58 2.35
C ASN A 169 15.09 4.45 2.49
N LEU A 170 15.54 3.53 3.33
CA LEU A 170 16.98 3.35 3.57
C LEU A 170 17.78 3.10 2.28
N PRO A 171 17.36 2.24 1.33
CA PRO A 171 18.06 2.07 0.05
C PRO A 171 18.26 3.36 -0.75
N ASP A 172 17.21 4.16 -0.94
CA ASP A 172 17.26 5.41 -1.69
C ASP A 172 18.11 6.47 -0.97
N PHE A 173 18.00 6.53 0.35
CA PHE A 173 18.85 7.38 1.19
C PHE A 173 20.33 7.03 1.02
N LEU A 174 20.67 5.74 1.09
CA LEU A 174 22.04 5.26 0.93
C LEU A 174 22.58 5.56 -0.46
N ASN A 175 21.81 5.28 -1.51
CA ASN A 175 22.19 5.58 -2.89
C ASN A 175 22.49 7.07 -3.05
N LYS A 176 21.65 7.94 -2.49
CA LYS A 176 21.90 9.39 -2.51
C LYS A 176 23.20 9.76 -1.79
N THR A 177 23.52 9.17 -0.64
CA THR A 177 24.75 9.48 0.08
C THR A 177 26.02 9.13 -0.70
N THR A 178 25.92 8.29 -1.74
CA THR A 178 27.06 8.00 -2.64
C THR A 178 27.36 9.16 -3.61
N LYS A 179 26.40 10.07 -3.80
CA LYS A 179 26.48 11.17 -4.76
C LYS A 179 26.54 12.51 -4.02
N GLY A 180 27.73 13.10 -3.92
CA GLY A 180 27.89 14.44 -3.34
C GLY A 180 29.24 14.65 -2.67
N LEU A 181 29.36 15.79 -1.98
CA LEU A 181 30.56 16.19 -1.22
C LEU A 181 30.66 15.50 0.16
N GLN A 182 29.54 14.98 0.67
CA GLN A 182 29.48 14.34 1.98
C GLN A 182 30.01 12.89 1.91
N PRO A 183 30.71 12.39 2.94
CA PRO A 183 31.18 11.01 2.96
C PRO A 183 30.02 10.03 2.84
N SER A 184 30.18 9.04 1.96
CA SER A 184 29.15 8.01 1.78
C SER A 184 28.88 7.27 3.08
N LEU A 185 27.60 7.04 3.37
CA LEU A 185 27.17 6.28 4.53
C LEU A 185 27.21 4.76 4.29
N THR A 186 27.77 4.29 3.17
CA THR A 186 27.94 2.85 2.86
C THR A 186 29.31 2.30 3.27
N ASN A 187 30.26 3.16 3.68
CA ASN A 187 31.58 2.72 4.15
C ASN A 187 31.50 1.86 5.43
N HIS A 188 32.60 1.20 5.81
CA HIS A 188 32.59 0.36 7.01
C HIS A 188 32.29 1.18 8.28
N PHE A 189 31.45 0.64 9.17
CA PHE A 189 31.16 1.24 10.48
C PHE A 189 32.15 0.70 11.50
N ILE A 190 32.74 1.57 12.33
CA ILE A 190 33.80 1.20 13.28
C ILE A 190 33.43 1.70 14.68
N GLY A 191 33.45 0.81 15.66
CA GLY A 191 33.25 1.12 17.07
C GLY A 191 31.78 1.37 17.45
N ARG A 192 31.56 2.01 18.62
CA ARG A 192 30.23 2.35 19.18
C ARG A 192 29.33 1.15 19.50
N GLU A 193 29.90 -0.02 19.78
CA GLU A 193 29.16 -1.25 20.13
C GLU A 193 28.18 -1.07 21.30
N LYS A 194 28.60 -0.29 22.31
CA LYS A 194 27.75 0.04 23.45
C LYS A 194 26.49 0.79 23.02
N GLU A 195 26.65 1.81 22.18
CA GLU A 195 25.52 2.62 21.70
C GLU A 195 24.60 1.85 20.76
N ILE A 196 25.15 0.94 19.94
CA ILE A 196 24.36 0.02 19.13
C ILE A 196 23.49 -0.85 20.03
N THR A 197 24.09 -1.46 21.05
CA THR A 197 23.39 -2.36 21.97
C THR A 197 22.27 -1.61 22.70
N GLU A 198 22.56 -0.44 23.28
CA GLU A 198 21.58 0.39 23.97
C GLU A 198 20.45 0.86 23.04
N ALA A 199 20.76 1.20 21.79
CA ALA A 199 19.75 1.62 20.82
C ALA A 199 18.83 0.46 20.39
N LEU A 200 19.38 -0.72 20.11
CA LEU A 200 18.61 -1.91 19.76
C LEU A 200 17.76 -2.39 20.95
N GLU A 201 18.30 -2.32 22.17
CA GLU A 201 17.53 -2.61 23.39
C GLU A 201 16.35 -1.67 23.55
N HIS A 202 16.53 -0.37 23.35
CA HIS A 202 15.42 0.59 23.39
C HIS A 202 14.36 0.31 22.32
N LEU A 203 14.77 0.00 21.08
CA LEU A 203 13.85 -0.30 19.98
C LEU A 203 12.97 -1.53 20.24
N ASN A 204 13.31 -2.40 21.20
CA ASN A 204 12.41 -3.48 21.63
C ASN A 204 11.18 -2.97 22.40
N TYR A 205 11.22 -1.74 22.91
CA TYR A 205 10.19 -1.17 23.78
C TYR A 205 9.56 0.12 23.22
N VAL A 206 10.13 0.73 22.18
CA VAL A 206 9.63 1.96 21.56
C VAL A 206 9.62 1.88 20.03
N ASP A 207 8.62 2.50 19.41
CA ASP A 207 8.52 2.57 17.94
C ASP A 207 9.44 3.64 17.32
N ILE A 208 9.89 4.62 18.10
CA ILE A 208 10.65 5.78 17.63
C ILE A 208 11.90 5.97 18.48
N LEU A 209 13.08 5.88 17.83
CA LEU A 209 14.38 6.18 18.43
C LEU A 209 14.89 7.54 17.96
N LEU A 210 15.14 8.47 18.90
CA LEU A 210 15.72 9.79 18.61
C LEU A 210 17.22 9.81 18.87
N LEU A 211 18.03 9.91 17.82
CA LEU A 211 19.48 10.09 17.92
C LEU A 211 19.83 11.59 17.97
N SER A 212 20.36 12.05 19.10
CA SER A 212 20.74 13.45 19.32
C SER A 212 22.23 13.62 19.63
N GLY A 213 22.78 14.82 19.42
CA GLY A 213 24.20 15.13 19.63
C GLY A 213 24.74 16.18 18.67
N ALA A 214 25.96 16.66 18.91
CA ALA A 214 26.60 17.72 18.13
C ALA A 214 26.74 17.39 16.63
N ALA A 215 26.96 18.41 15.79
CA ALA A 215 27.22 18.20 14.36
C ALA A 215 28.49 17.35 14.16
N GLY A 216 28.48 16.44 13.18
CA GLY A 216 29.66 15.63 12.83
C GLY A 216 29.92 14.39 13.70
N VAL A 217 29.19 14.16 14.80
CA VAL A 217 29.41 12.99 15.69
C VAL A 217 28.94 11.64 15.14
N GLY A 218 28.61 11.56 13.84
CA GLY A 218 28.24 10.30 13.18
C GLY A 218 26.83 9.77 13.45
N LYS A 219 25.87 10.62 13.86
CA LYS A 219 24.48 10.21 14.15
C LYS A 219 23.82 9.47 12.98
N SER A 220 23.88 10.03 11.77
CA SER A 220 23.30 9.41 10.57
C SER A 220 23.95 8.07 10.23
N LYS A 221 25.24 7.92 10.52
CA LYS A 221 25.98 6.69 10.28
C LYS A 221 25.60 5.60 11.29
N LEU A 222 25.40 5.96 12.55
CA LEU A 222 24.86 5.06 13.57
C LEU A 222 23.43 4.64 13.18
N ALA A 223 22.57 5.58 12.79
CA ALA A 223 21.20 5.30 12.35
C ALA A 223 21.13 4.28 11.22
N VAL A 224 22.02 4.39 10.22
CA VAL A 224 22.12 3.46 9.09
C VAL A 224 22.60 2.06 9.51
N LYS A 225 23.34 1.96 10.62
CA LYS A 225 23.91 0.70 11.11
C LYS A 225 22.95 -0.09 11.99
N LEU A 226 22.07 0.60 12.72
CA LEU A 226 20.97 0.01 13.50
C LEU A 226 19.99 -0.69 12.55
#